data_AF-A0A0A1U4Q5-F1
#
_entry.id   AF-A0A0A1U4Q5-F1
#
_cell.length_a   1.000
_cell.length_b   1.000
_cell.length_c   1.000
_cell.angle_alpha   90.00
_cell.angle_beta   90.00
_cell.angle_gamma   90.00
#
_symmetry.space_group_name_H-M   'P 1'
#
loop_
_entity.id
_entity.type
_entity.pdbx_description
1 polymer ?
#
loop_
_entity_poly.entity_id
_entity_poly.type
_entity_poly.pdbx_seq_one_letter_code
_entity_poly.pdbx_strand_id
1 'polypeptide(L)'
;MSDHPEFAKFKKIQLLTIKNAQKEGYLVKKGADFHTWKKRWFVMKDHYIYYFTKNSPNAVPKGIIEINEKSTVQLLEDSRKPTILINSVHRTQEINSETLEDAKNWTEAIKQQIENFKINPQTDEIYSFVDKTNIPEQKQTYCPPLDKVEIPVMQWQEVQTRLTEEKNCDSNKFRELLVSIGKSTCERYFYSICEIIMGTWKDTEIGDFWWDNFCEGDLKDIEMFAGGIQGDSSICGMEPTDNRSTDKNVIQVHSKTITSGQSEKPSQPNIQTSQSTERLQTQSVIQIGQKPQNEQTEKQKRITQKPSESLGTVIFVLGRTENGAQRLANIYNYLINKYCYSCFEVRKCIMQAISDWGIKTNEVFFTVLVVDLIKNWKAEDVIAMIKEIIMYTDRYETYQWEQYPDHVNNFFSLFVLFTLFNYI
;
A
#
# COMPACT_ATOMS: atom_id res chain seq x y z
N MET A 1 13.05 10.90 6.09
CA MET A 1 12.70 10.16 7.32
C MET A 1 11.82 10.98 8.29
N SER A 2 12.25 11.21 9.55
CA SER A 2 11.69 12.20 10.48
C SER A 2 12.80 13.18 10.83
N ASP A 3 12.53 14.47 10.66
CA ASP A 3 13.60 15.47 10.44
C ASP A 3 14.08 16.13 11.75
N HIS A 4 13.47 15.76 12.87
CA HIS A 4 13.88 16.17 14.21
C HIS A 4 15.26 15.56 14.57
N PRO A 5 16.28 16.38 14.92
CA PRO A 5 17.67 15.92 15.02
C PRO A 5 17.85 14.80 16.05
N GLU A 6 17.13 14.87 17.18
CA GLU A 6 17.24 13.86 18.23
C GLU A 6 16.26 12.67 18.08
N PHE A 7 15.62 12.48 16.92
CA PHE A 7 14.58 11.45 16.74
C PHE A 7 15.00 10.02 17.14
N ALA A 8 16.31 9.71 17.10
CA ALA A 8 16.87 8.46 17.61
C ALA A 8 16.52 8.16 19.08
N LYS A 9 16.34 9.19 19.94
CA LYS A 9 15.88 9.02 21.33
C LYS A 9 14.44 8.50 21.38
N PHE A 10 13.57 9.10 20.56
CA PHE A 10 12.13 8.83 20.51
C PHE A 10 11.78 7.47 19.91
N LYS A 11 12.67 6.83 19.13
CA LYS A 11 12.50 5.46 18.63
C LYS A 11 12.35 4.39 19.73
N LYS A 12 12.65 4.72 20.99
CA LYS A 12 12.43 3.84 22.17
C LYS A 12 11.01 3.92 22.74
N ILE A 13 10.22 4.92 22.34
CA ILE A 13 8.85 5.14 22.82
C ILE A 13 7.91 4.14 22.14
N GLN A 14 7.03 3.51 22.91
CA GLN A 14 5.93 2.68 22.40
C GLN A 14 4.60 3.42 22.58
N LEU A 15 3.64 3.24 21.67
CA LEU A 15 2.34 3.90 21.72
C LEU A 15 1.65 3.78 23.09
N LEU A 16 1.70 2.60 23.73
CA LEU A 16 1.12 2.35 25.07
C LEU A 16 1.68 3.24 26.20
N THR A 17 2.86 3.86 25.99
CA THR A 17 3.47 4.75 26.99
C THR A 17 2.96 6.19 26.88
N ILE A 18 2.33 6.56 25.76
CA ILE A 18 1.80 7.91 25.51
C ILE A 18 0.40 8.05 26.12
N LYS A 19 0.35 7.96 27.45
CA LYS A 19 -0.89 8.16 28.23
C LYS A 19 -1.35 9.62 28.18
N ASN A 20 -2.66 9.83 28.22
CA ASN A 20 -3.31 11.16 28.25
C ASN A 20 -2.95 12.01 27.02
N ALA A 21 -3.12 11.45 25.82
CA ALA A 21 -3.04 12.20 24.57
C ALA A 21 -4.14 13.28 24.51
N GLN A 22 -3.81 14.43 23.94
CA GLN A 22 -4.73 15.56 23.78
C GLN A 22 -5.68 15.35 22.59
N LYS A 23 -5.18 14.73 21.52
CA LYS A 23 -5.97 14.21 20.40
C LYS A 23 -5.22 13.08 19.72
N GLU A 24 -5.94 12.05 19.31
CA GLU A 24 -5.40 10.96 18.49
C GLU A 24 -6.40 10.55 17.38
N GLY A 25 -5.91 9.85 16.36
CA GLY A 25 -6.70 9.49 15.19
C GLY A 25 -5.84 9.09 13.99
N TYR A 26 -6.47 8.54 12.94
CA TYR A 26 -5.78 8.29 11.67
C TYR A 26 -5.82 9.53 10.78
N LEU A 27 -4.65 9.96 10.30
CA LEU A 27 -4.52 10.95 9.22
C LEU A 27 -3.56 10.44 8.15
N VAL A 28 -3.55 11.10 6.99
CA VAL A 28 -2.72 10.73 5.84
C VAL A 28 -1.70 11.83 5.57
N LYS A 29 -0.42 11.59 5.83
CA LYS A 29 0.64 12.62 5.80
C LYS A 29 1.62 12.48 4.65
N LYS A 30 1.96 13.61 4.02
CA LYS A 30 2.94 13.73 2.93
C LYS A 30 4.35 13.30 3.39
N GLY A 31 5.09 12.60 2.54
CA GLY A 31 6.44 12.10 2.83
C GLY A 31 7.50 13.19 2.67
N ALA A 32 8.49 13.25 3.58
CA ALA A 32 9.56 14.26 3.49
C ALA A 32 10.30 14.16 2.14
N ASP A 33 10.73 12.94 1.84
CA ASP A 33 11.81 12.69 0.90
C ASP A 33 11.23 12.51 -0.53
N PHE A 34 10.00 12.01 -0.63
CA PHE A 34 9.33 11.69 -1.90
C PHE A 34 7.83 12.10 -2.00
N HIS A 35 7.28 12.79 -1.00
CA HIS A 35 5.88 13.27 -0.92
C HIS A 35 4.73 12.25 -0.72
N THR A 36 4.95 10.94 -0.70
CA THR A 36 3.91 9.89 -0.38
C THR A 36 2.88 10.30 0.68
N TRP A 37 1.59 10.19 0.36
CA TRP A 37 0.49 10.38 1.32
C TRP A 37 0.30 9.09 2.14
N LYS A 38 1.12 8.91 3.19
CA LYS A 38 1.08 7.69 4.02
C LYS A 38 0.07 7.81 5.17
N LYS A 39 -0.85 6.84 5.30
CA LYS A 39 -1.78 6.76 6.45
C LYS A 39 -1.00 6.40 7.72
N ARG A 40 -1.30 7.09 8.82
CA ARG A 40 -0.62 6.95 10.13
C ARG A 40 -1.60 7.19 11.28
N TRP A 41 -1.39 6.48 12.39
CA TRP A 41 -2.00 6.86 13.67
C TRP A 41 -1.21 8.05 14.23
N PHE A 42 -1.85 9.20 14.34
CA PHE A 42 -1.30 10.40 14.95
C PHE A 42 -1.73 10.50 16.41
N VAL A 43 -0.83 11.00 17.26
CA VAL A 43 -1.07 11.24 18.68
C VAL A 43 -0.41 12.57 19.06
N MET A 44 -1.22 13.59 19.37
CA MET A 44 -0.73 14.84 19.92
C MET A 44 -0.64 14.74 21.44
N LYS A 45 0.55 14.98 21.99
CA LYS A 45 0.77 15.09 23.42
C LYS A 45 1.92 16.06 23.73
N ASP A 46 1.66 17.00 24.63
CA ASP A 46 2.61 17.98 25.15
C ASP A 46 3.24 18.78 23.99
N HIS A 47 4.56 18.73 23.82
CA HIS A 47 5.29 19.44 22.76
C HIS A 47 5.30 18.70 21.41
N TYR A 48 4.72 17.50 21.33
CA TYR A 48 4.98 16.58 20.21
C TYR A 48 3.71 15.96 19.60
N ILE A 49 3.60 16.00 18.27
CA ILE A 49 2.70 15.12 17.52
C ILE A 49 3.49 13.91 17.03
N TYR A 50 3.27 12.76 17.65
CA TYR A 50 3.85 11.48 17.27
C TYR A 50 3.04 10.87 16.10
N TYR A 51 3.70 10.12 15.21
CA TYR A 51 2.99 9.33 14.20
C TYR A 51 3.53 7.90 14.04
N PHE A 52 2.62 6.94 14.03
CA PHE A 52 2.86 5.49 14.03
C PHE A 52 2.25 4.85 12.77
N THR A 53 2.75 3.68 12.33
CA THR A 53 2.15 2.97 11.19
C THR A 53 0.70 2.57 11.45
N LYS A 54 0.45 1.96 12.61
CA LYS A 54 -0.86 1.44 13.02
C LYS A 54 -1.11 1.79 14.49
N ASN A 55 -2.38 1.90 14.88
CA ASN A 55 -2.75 1.93 16.29
C ASN A 55 -2.55 0.52 16.88
N SER A 56 -1.39 0.30 17.51
CA SER A 56 -1.04 -0.93 18.20
C SER A 56 -0.16 -0.59 19.42
N PRO A 57 -0.42 -1.15 20.62
CA PRO A 57 0.28 -0.78 21.85
C PRO A 57 1.81 -0.75 21.74
N ASN A 58 2.38 -1.70 21.01
CA ASN A 58 3.83 -1.88 20.86
C ASN A 58 4.43 -1.11 19.67
N ALA A 59 3.63 -0.33 18.94
CA ALA A 59 4.11 0.45 17.80
C ALA A 59 5.11 1.53 18.27
N VAL A 60 6.24 1.63 17.57
CA VAL A 60 7.22 2.71 17.74
C VAL A 60 6.94 3.84 16.75
N PRO A 61 7.24 5.12 17.10
CA PRO A 61 6.97 6.22 16.18
C PRO A 61 7.82 6.10 14.92
N LYS A 62 7.21 6.38 13.76
CA LYS A 62 7.91 6.60 12.48
C LYS A 62 8.39 8.04 12.34
N GLY A 63 7.94 8.93 13.23
CA GLY A 63 8.43 10.29 13.38
C GLY A 63 7.66 11.10 14.41
N ILE A 64 8.10 12.34 14.58
CA ILE A 64 7.51 13.34 15.46
C ILE A 64 7.44 14.69 14.75
N ILE A 65 6.51 15.54 15.18
CA ILE A 65 6.40 16.96 14.84
C ILE A 65 6.52 17.71 16.16
N GLU A 66 7.55 18.52 16.31
CA GLU A 66 7.74 19.38 17.48
C GLU A 66 6.94 20.67 17.30
N ILE A 67 6.09 20.98 18.28
CA ILE A 67 5.30 22.20 18.38
C ILE A 67 5.99 23.11 19.39
N ASN A 68 6.16 24.37 19.02
CA ASN A 68 6.66 25.42 19.92
C ASN A 68 5.97 26.77 19.62
N GLU A 69 6.39 27.83 20.32
CA GLU A 69 5.84 29.18 20.24
C GLU A 69 5.95 29.84 18.85
N LYS A 70 6.88 29.35 18.00
CA LYS A 70 7.11 29.80 16.61
C LYS A 70 6.36 28.96 15.57
N SER A 71 5.81 27.81 15.97
CA SER A 71 5.10 26.91 15.06
C SER A 71 3.77 27.53 14.61
N THR A 72 3.32 27.21 13.40
CA THR A 72 2.03 27.68 12.88
C THR A 72 1.24 26.56 12.21
N VAL A 73 -0.09 26.65 12.23
CA VAL A 73 -0.97 25.67 11.58
C VAL A 73 -2.11 26.34 10.82
N GLN A 74 -2.35 25.87 9.60
CA GLN A 74 -3.36 26.36 8.68
C GLN A 74 -4.18 25.19 8.11
N LEU A 75 -5.49 25.38 7.98
CA LEU A 75 -6.36 24.49 7.21
C LEU A 75 -6.52 25.04 5.79
N LEU A 76 -6.42 24.17 4.79
CA LEU A 76 -6.82 24.42 3.42
C LEU A 76 -8.12 23.64 3.14
N GLU A 77 -9.17 24.36 2.75
CA GLU A 77 -10.48 23.76 2.42
C GLU A 77 -10.64 23.54 0.89
N ASP A 78 -9.91 24.29 0.05
CA ASP A 78 -10.00 24.24 -1.42
C ASP A 78 -9.23 23.07 -2.07
N SER A 79 -8.52 22.26 -1.29
CA SER A 79 -7.77 21.09 -1.77
C SER A 79 -8.68 19.87 -1.97
N ARG A 80 -8.32 18.96 -2.91
CA ARG A 80 -9.10 17.74 -3.25
C ARG A 80 -9.45 16.85 -2.04
N LYS A 81 -8.68 16.98 -0.95
CA LYS A 81 -8.99 16.48 0.39
C LYS A 81 -8.67 17.63 1.38
N PRO A 82 -9.36 17.76 2.52
CA PRO A 82 -9.05 18.77 3.53
C PRO A 82 -7.62 18.60 4.05
N THR A 83 -6.78 19.62 3.89
CA THR A 83 -5.33 19.55 4.17
C THR A 83 -4.93 20.49 5.30
N ILE A 84 -4.30 19.94 6.33
CA ILE A 84 -3.66 20.67 7.41
C ILE A 84 -2.19 20.92 7.03
N LEU A 85 -1.77 22.18 7.00
CA LEU A 85 -0.37 22.58 6.92
C LEU A 85 0.13 22.89 8.33
N ILE A 86 1.17 22.20 8.80
CA ILE A 86 1.87 22.49 10.06
C ILE A 86 3.28 22.95 9.74
N ASN A 87 3.59 24.23 9.96
CA ASN A 87 4.97 24.71 9.94
C ASN A 87 5.57 24.49 11.34
N SER A 88 6.42 23.48 11.46
CA SER A 88 7.17 23.14 12.67
C SER A 88 8.61 23.61 12.58
N VAL A 89 9.34 23.57 13.70
CA VAL A 89 10.77 23.96 13.80
C VAL A 89 11.64 23.33 12.70
N HIS A 90 11.36 22.06 12.36
CA HIS A 90 12.21 21.24 11.47
C HIS A 90 11.73 21.21 10.01
N ARG A 91 10.44 21.47 9.74
CA ARG A 91 9.83 21.50 8.39
C ARG A 91 8.36 21.94 8.39
N THR A 92 7.85 22.31 7.22
CA THR A 92 6.42 22.24 6.89
C THR A 92 5.99 20.77 6.70
N GLN A 93 4.84 20.41 7.25
CA GLN A 93 4.16 19.12 7.08
C GLN A 93 2.79 19.34 6.43
N GLU A 94 2.48 18.60 5.37
CA GLU A 94 1.14 18.55 4.78
C GLU A 94 0.44 17.26 5.23
N ILE A 95 -0.78 17.37 5.78
CA ILE A 95 -1.51 16.25 6.38
C ILE A 95 -2.99 16.32 5.97
N ASN A 96 -3.46 15.32 5.23
CA ASN A 96 -4.85 15.19 4.82
C ASN A 96 -5.67 14.45 5.88
N SER A 97 -6.91 14.90 6.11
CA SER A 97 -7.94 14.13 6.81
C SER A 97 -8.91 13.48 5.82
N GLU A 98 -9.68 12.50 6.29
CA GLU A 98 -10.79 11.87 5.57
C GLU A 98 -12.06 12.75 5.60
N THR A 99 -12.17 13.70 6.54
CA THR A 99 -13.30 14.63 6.63
C THR A 99 -12.84 16.06 6.94
N LEU A 100 -13.63 17.05 6.50
CA LEU A 100 -13.38 18.46 6.82
C LEU A 100 -13.52 18.74 8.32
N GLU A 101 -14.44 18.02 8.98
CA GLU A 101 -14.70 18.17 10.41
C GLU A 101 -13.50 17.72 11.26
N ASP A 102 -12.96 16.52 11.02
CA ASP A 102 -11.76 16.09 11.75
C ASP A 102 -10.54 16.96 11.40
N ALA A 103 -10.41 17.45 10.16
CA ALA A 103 -9.37 18.42 9.79
C ALA A 103 -9.48 19.73 10.59
N LYS A 104 -10.69 20.22 10.85
CA LYS A 104 -10.96 21.40 11.71
C LYS A 104 -10.60 21.10 13.15
N ASN A 105 -11.05 19.98 13.71
CA ASN A 105 -10.75 19.57 15.09
C ASN A 105 -9.24 19.36 15.33
N TRP A 106 -8.48 18.79 14.40
CA TRP A 106 -7.01 18.71 14.50
C TRP A 106 -6.36 20.09 14.40
N THR A 107 -6.78 20.92 13.44
CA THR A 107 -6.25 22.27 13.28
C THR A 107 -6.44 23.10 14.54
N GLU A 108 -7.62 23.03 15.16
CA GLU A 108 -7.91 23.76 16.39
C GLU A 108 -7.10 23.24 17.59
N ALA A 109 -7.04 21.92 17.79
CA ALA A 109 -6.24 21.34 18.88
C ALA A 109 -4.75 21.77 18.79
N ILE A 110 -4.18 21.79 17.58
CA ILE A 110 -2.80 22.24 17.35
C ILE A 110 -2.66 23.75 17.59
N LYS A 111 -3.64 24.59 17.19
CA LYS A 111 -3.64 26.04 17.51
C LYS A 111 -3.65 26.28 19.02
N GLN A 112 -4.55 25.62 19.74
CA GLN A 112 -4.64 25.74 21.20
C GLN A 112 -3.30 25.38 21.86
N GLN A 113 -2.62 24.33 21.38
CA GLN A 113 -1.32 23.95 21.91
C GLN A 113 -0.18 24.93 21.58
N ILE A 114 -0.20 25.57 20.39
CA ILE A 114 0.73 26.66 20.04
C ILE A 114 0.51 27.88 20.94
N GLU A 115 -0.73 28.28 21.21
CA GLU A 115 -1.02 29.40 22.11
C GLU A 115 -0.66 29.09 23.57
N ASN A 116 -0.86 27.84 24.02
CA ASN A 116 -0.42 27.40 25.35
C ASN A 116 1.08 27.63 25.58
N PHE A 117 1.94 27.41 24.58
CA PHE A 117 3.39 27.66 24.70
C PHE A 117 3.76 29.15 24.70
N LYS A 118 2.99 30.01 24.04
CA LYS A 118 3.18 31.47 24.10
C LYS A 118 2.82 32.04 25.47
N ILE A 119 1.86 31.41 26.16
CA ILE A 119 1.41 31.82 27.50
C ILE A 119 2.31 31.23 28.60
N ASN A 120 2.66 29.95 28.52
CA ASN A 120 3.44 29.21 29.52
C ASN A 120 4.73 28.62 28.92
N PRO A 121 5.78 29.42 28.67
CA PRO A 121 7.04 28.98 28.07
C PRO A 121 7.96 28.16 29.01
N GLN A 122 7.43 27.60 30.10
CA GLN A 122 8.19 26.81 31.10
C GLN A 122 7.51 25.46 31.36
N THR A 123 7.68 24.51 30.44
CA THR A 123 7.16 23.12 30.58
C THR A 123 8.21 22.04 30.24
N ASP A 124 9.48 22.32 30.53
CA ASP A 124 10.63 21.38 30.37
C ASP A 124 10.67 20.24 31.42
N GLU A 125 9.67 20.12 32.31
CA GLU A 125 9.71 19.15 33.42
C GLU A 125 9.57 17.66 32.99
N ILE A 126 9.26 17.39 31.71
CA ILE A 126 9.11 16.02 31.17
C ILE A 126 10.46 15.43 30.68
N TYR A 127 11.59 16.01 31.10
CA TYR A 127 12.95 15.48 30.83
C TYR A 127 13.53 14.58 31.95
N SER A 128 12.71 14.10 32.89
CA SER A 128 13.13 13.33 34.07
C SER A 128 13.52 11.86 33.83
N PHE A 129 13.47 11.36 32.58
CA PHE A 129 13.69 9.93 32.25
C PHE A 129 14.85 9.64 31.28
N VAL A 130 15.70 10.62 30.94
CA VAL A 130 16.92 10.40 30.14
C VAL A 130 18.11 11.10 30.82
N ASP A 131 19.19 10.35 31.02
CA ASP A 131 20.35 10.75 31.81
C ASP A 131 21.11 11.94 31.21
N LYS A 132 21.63 12.83 32.06
CA LYS A 132 22.20 14.13 31.66
C LYS A 132 23.73 14.11 31.64
N THR A 133 24.32 13.84 30.48
CA THR A 133 25.75 14.06 30.22
C THR A 133 25.99 14.89 28.96
N ASN A 134 26.38 16.16 29.16
CA ASN A 134 27.07 17.08 28.24
C ASN A 134 26.76 17.00 26.73
N ILE A 135 25.97 17.96 26.23
CA ILE A 135 25.93 18.35 24.80
C ILE A 135 26.07 19.89 24.73
N PRO A 136 26.95 20.47 23.88
CA PRO A 136 27.05 21.92 23.72
C PRO A 136 25.90 22.51 22.90
N GLU A 137 25.56 23.78 23.15
CA GLU A 137 24.59 24.52 22.34
C GLU A 137 25.00 24.60 20.86
N GLN A 138 24.09 24.23 19.96
CA GLN A 138 24.22 24.47 18.52
C GLN A 138 23.11 25.40 18.06
N LYS A 139 23.45 26.39 17.22
CA LYS A 139 22.51 27.41 16.74
C LYS A 139 21.45 26.78 15.84
N GLN A 140 20.20 26.75 16.30
CA GLN A 140 19.05 26.38 15.47
C GLN A 140 18.91 27.34 14.28
N THR A 141 19.00 26.82 13.06
CA THR A 141 18.60 27.51 11.85
C THR A 141 17.10 27.35 11.63
N TYR A 142 16.35 28.45 11.75
CA TYR A 142 14.91 28.48 11.50
C TYR A 142 14.60 28.19 10.03
N CYS A 143 13.75 27.20 9.76
CA CYS A 143 13.20 26.98 8.42
C CYS A 143 12.19 28.10 8.08
N PRO A 144 12.43 28.94 7.05
CA PRO A 144 11.42 29.88 6.60
C PRO A 144 10.21 29.14 5.99
N PRO A 145 9.03 29.77 5.96
CA PRO A 145 7.89 29.24 5.19
C PRO A 145 8.28 29.02 3.73
N LEU A 146 7.86 27.90 3.15
CA LEU A 146 8.09 27.60 1.75
C LEU A 146 7.20 28.48 0.86
N ASP A 147 7.76 29.57 0.36
CA ASP A 147 7.33 30.14 -0.91
C ASP A 147 7.32 29.03 -1.98
N LYS A 148 6.33 29.06 -2.88
CA LYS A 148 6.11 28.02 -3.89
C LYS A 148 7.15 28.08 -5.01
N VAL A 149 8.38 27.64 -4.72
CA VAL A 149 9.40 27.36 -5.73
C VAL A 149 8.88 26.21 -6.60
N GLU A 150 8.60 26.49 -7.87
CA GLU A 150 8.26 25.46 -8.85
C GLU A 150 9.49 24.58 -9.09
N ILE A 151 9.53 23.43 -8.40
CA ILE A 151 10.59 22.43 -8.56
C ILE A 151 10.57 21.96 -10.02
N PRO A 152 11.68 22.05 -10.78
CA PRO A 152 11.68 21.68 -12.18
C PRO A 152 11.23 20.23 -12.37
N VAL A 153 10.38 20.01 -13.39
CA VAL A 153 9.85 18.71 -13.77
C VAL A 153 10.45 18.32 -15.12
N MET A 154 11.08 17.16 -15.18
CA MET A 154 11.64 16.60 -16.40
C MET A 154 10.54 16.33 -17.43
N GLN A 155 10.82 16.59 -18.71
CA GLN A 155 9.87 16.31 -19.78
C GLN A 155 9.77 14.80 -20.03
N TRP A 156 8.58 14.32 -20.40
CA TRP A 156 8.35 12.89 -20.61
C TRP A 156 9.32 12.26 -21.63
N GLN A 157 9.76 13.00 -22.65
CA GLN A 157 10.73 12.54 -23.65
C GLN A 157 12.11 12.19 -23.06
N GLU A 158 12.54 12.87 -21.99
CA GLU A 158 13.78 12.51 -21.29
C GLU A 158 13.56 11.29 -20.39
N VAL A 159 12.39 11.19 -19.74
CA VAL A 159 11.99 10.00 -18.97
C VAL A 159 11.92 8.76 -19.87
N GLN A 160 11.30 8.86 -21.06
CA GLN A 160 11.26 7.83 -22.10
C GLN A 160 12.66 7.37 -22.51
N THR A 161 13.60 8.31 -22.68
CA THR A 161 15.00 8.01 -23.03
C THR A 161 15.66 7.16 -21.94
N ARG A 162 15.62 7.62 -20.68
CA ARG A 162 16.20 6.89 -19.53
C ARG A 162 15.58 5.49 -19.34
N LEU A 163 14.26 5.36 -19.55
CA LEU A 163 13.55 4.07 -19.52
C LEU A 163 13.90 3.12 -20.68
N THR A 164 14.42 3.65 -21.79
CA THR A 164 14.84 2.87 -22.97
C THR A 164 16.29 2.39 -22.84
N GLU A 165 17.15 3.20 -22.23
CA GLU A 165 18.54 2.87 -21.95
C GLU A 165 18.65 1.70 -20.95
N GLU A 166 17.79 1.69 -19.92
CA GLU A 166 17.80 0.66 -18.87
C GLU A 166 17.08 -0.64 -19.32
N LYS A 167 17.75 -1.37 -20.22
CA LYS A 167 17.26 -2.61 -20.85
C LYS A 167 16.94 -3.74 -19.88
N ASN A 168 17.60 -3.80 -18.72
CA ASN A 168 17.34 -4.80 -17.68
C ASN A 168 17.39 -4.13 -16.30
N CYS A 169 16.29 -3.45 -15.97
CA CYS A 169 16.06 -2.79 -14.69
C CYS A 169 15.58 -3.84 -13.67
N ASP A 170 16.38 -4.12 -12.63
CA ASP A 170 15.96 -4.90 -11.46
C ASP A 170 15.44 -3.98 -10.34
N SER A 171 15.06 -4.56 -9.19
CA SER A 171 14.49 -3.82 -8.06
C SER A 171 15.42 -2.79 -7.43
N ASN A 172 16.74 -2.97 -7.49
CA ASN A 172 17.71 -1.99 -6.99
C ASN A 172 17.92 -0.88 -8.03
N LYS A 173 18.15 -1.26 -9.29
CA LYS A 173 18.27 -0.33 -10.42
C LYS A 173 17.04 0.55 -10.58
N PHE A 174 15.85 0.02 -10.33
CA PHE A 174 14.61 0.79 -10.42
C PHE A 174 14.54 1.87 -9.33
N ARG A 175 14.99 1.56 -8.11
CA ARG A 175 15.14 2.54 -7.03
C ARG A 175 16.16 3.63 -7.41
N GLU A 176 17.32 3.25 -7.95
CA GLU A 176 18.35 4.19 -8.42
C GLU A 176 17.84 5.10 -9.55
N LEU A 177 17.14 4.51 -10.54
CA LEU A 177 16.52 5.22 -11.66
C LEU A 177 15.53 6.28 -11.17
N LEU A 178 14.62 5.92 -10.26
CA LEU A 178 13.63 6.85 -9.71
C LEU A 178 14.29 8.01 -8.92
N VAL A 179 15.34 7.72 -8.14
CA VAL A 179 16.16 8.75 -7.48
C VAL A 179 16.81 9.68 -8.52
N SER A 180 17.32 9.13 -9.64
CA SER A 180 17.93 9.92 -10.73
C SER A 180 16.95 10.77 -11.55
N ILE A 181 15.69 10.33 -11.63
CA ILE A 181 14.57 11.00 -12.33
C ILE A 181 14.04 12.19 -11.52
N GLY A 182 14.18 12.14 -10.20
CA GLY A 182 13.85 13.21 -9.28
C GLY A 182 12.39 13.21 -8.83
N LYS A 183 12.20 13.70 -7.59
CA LYS A 183 10.95 13.70 -6.82
C LYS A 183 9.74 14.24 -7.60
N SER A 184 9.84 15.46 -8.10
CA SER A 184 8.78 16.18 -8.83
C SER A 184 8.37 15.46 -10.13
N THR A 185 9.34 14.89 -10.84
CA THR A 185 9.10 14.06 -12.02
C THR A 185 8.43 12.73 -11.65
N CYS A 186 8.86 12.08 -10.58
CA CYS A 186 8.23 10.85 -10.11
C CYS A 186 6.77 11.08 -9.71
N GLU A 187 6.46 12.13 -8.95
CA GLU A 187 5.06 12.51 -8.64
C GLU A 187 4.23 12.66 -9.93
N ARG A 188 4.77 13.32 -10.96
CA ARG A 188 4.08 13.51 -12.24
C ARG A 188 3.93 12.23 -13.06
N TYR A 189 4.82 11.24 -12.95
CA TYR A 189 4.89 10.11 -13.90
C TYR A 189 4.96 8.68 -13.29
N PHE A 190 4.81 8.51 -11.97
CA PHE A 190 5.02 7.25 -11.26
C PHE A 190 4.35 6.01 -11.89
N TYR A 191 3.05 6.04 -12.16
CA TYR A 191 2.34 4.86 -12.67
C TYR A 191 2.78 4.50 -14.09
N SER A 192 2.97 5.49 -14.97
CA SER A 192 3.50 5.27 -16.32
C SER A 192 4.94 4.72 -16.31
N ILE A 193 5.78 5.18 -15.37
CA ILE A 193 7.13 4.63 -15.15
C ILE A 193 7.04 3.17 -14.67
N CYS A 194 6.16 2.87 -13.73
CA CYS A 194 5.98 1.52 -13.19
C CYS A 194 5.42 0.55 -14.24
N GLU A 195 4.44 0.95 -15.06
CA GLU A 195 3.90 0.08 -16.13
C GLU A 195 4.99 -0.35 -17.12
N ILE A 196 5.86 0.58 -17.53
CA ILE A 196 6.94 0.32 -18.48
C ILE A 196 8.02 -0.63 -17.91
N ILE A 197 8.29 -0.60 -16.60
CA ILE A 197 9.33 -1.44 -15.97
C ILE A 197 8.76 -2.77 -15.47
N MET A 198 7.70 -2.74 -14.65
CA MET A 198 7.11 -3.93 -14.03
C MET A 198 6.39 -4.84 -15.03
N GLY A 199 6.07 -4.33 -16.23
CA GLY A 199 5.67 -5.16 -17.37
C GLY A 199 6.63 -6.31 -17.67
N THR A 200 7.93 -6.17 -17.35
CA THR A 200 8.98 -7.20 -17.57
C THR A 200 9.42 -8.00 -16.34
N TRP A 201 8.82 -7.79 -15.16
CA TRP A 201 9.15 -8.52 -13.93
C TRP A 201 8.20 -9.69 -13.66
N LYS A 202 8.61 -10.67 -12.84
CA LYS A 202 7.69 -11.71 -12.34
C LYS A 202 6.79 -11.17 -11.24
N ASP A 203 5.60 -11.75 -11.11
CA ASP A 203 4.60 -11.34 -10.11
C ASP A 203 5.13 -11.44 -8.66
N THR A 204 5.95 -12.44 -8.34
CA THR A 204 6.61 -12.54 -7.02
C THR A 204 7.67 -11.45 -6.79
N GLU A 205 8.37 -11.02 -7.83
CA GLU A 205 9.40 -9.96 -7.76
C GLU A 205 8.75 -8.59 -7.58
N ILE A 206 7.61 -8.36 -8.24
CA ILE A 206 6.75 -7.19 -8.03
C ILE A 206 6.16 -7.20 -6.62
N GLY A 207 5.64 -8.34 -6.16
CA GLY A 207 5.09 -8.49 -4.81
C GLY A 207 6.12 -8.18 -3.72
N ASP A 208 7.33 -8.74 -3.82
CA ASP A 208 8.42 -8.44 -2.89
C ASP A 208 8.84 -6.97 -2.95
N PHE A 209 9.00 -6.42 -4.16
CA PHE A 209 9.34 -5.01 -4.32
C PHE A 209 8.29 -4.07 -3.72
N TRP A 210 7.01 -4.28 -4.00
CA TRP A 210 5.92 -3.49 -3.41
C TRP A 210 5.89 -3.65 -1.89
N TRP A 211 6.02 -4.88 -1.38
CA TRP A 211 5.97 -5.12 0.06
C TRP A 211 7.10 -4.42 0.82
N ASP A 212 8.35 -4.62 0.37
CA ASP A 212 9.54 -4.14 1.07
C ASP A 212 9.75 -2.61 0.92
N ASN A 213 9.29 -2.00 -0.18
CA ASN A 213 9.50 -0.56 -0.44
C ASN A 213 8.27 0.29 -0.09
N PHE A 214 7.07 -0.25 -0.17
CA PHE A 214 5.84 0.53 -0.13
C PHE A 214 4.87 0.14 1.00
N CYS A 215 4.64 -1.16 1.22
CA CYS A 215 3.53 -1.62 2.07
C CYS A 215 3.75 -1.54 3.59
N GLU A 216 4.99 -1.35 4.07
CA GLU A 216 5.33 -1.19 5.50
C GLU A 216 4.72 -2.23 6.48
N GLY A 217 4.38 -3.42 6.00
CA GLY A 217 3.70 -4.47 6.79
C GLY A 217 2.17 -4.41 6.78
N ASP A 218 1.54 -3.83 5.75
CA ASP A 218 0.10 -3.83 5.53
C ASP A 218 -0.28 -4.17 4.08
N LEU A 219 -1.11 -5.21 3.88
CA LEU A 219 -1.59 -5.59 2.55
C LEU A 219 -2.44 -4.48 1.91
N LYS A 220 -3.12 -3.65 2.71
CA LYS A 220 -3.97 -2.57 2.20
C LYS A 220 -3.18 -1.60 1.32
N ASP A 221 -1.94 -1.28 1.70
CA ASP A 221 -1.14 -0.28 0.99
C ASP A 221 -0.89 -0.64 -0.49
N ILE A 222 -0.99 -1.93 -0.89
CA ILE A 222 -0.94 -2.38 -2.30
C ILE A 222 -1.93 -1.60 -3.20
N GLU A 223 -3.08 -1.18 -2.67
CA GLU A 223 -4.10 -0.43 -3.43
C GLU A 223 -3.52 0.84 -4.08
N MET A 224 -2.59 1.51 -3.39
CA MET A 224 -2.00 2.78 -3.82
C MET A 224 -0.92 2.61 -4.89
N PHE A 225 -0.37 1.40 -5.05
CA PHE A 225 0.76 1.14 -5.97
C PHE A 225 0.34 0.32 -7.19
N ALA A 226 -0.67 -0.54 -7.07
CA ALA A 226 -1.21 -1.27 -8.22
C ALA A 226 -2.03 -0.39 -9.18
N GLY A 227 -2.63 0.71 -8.70
CA GLY A 227 -3.22 1.74 -9.57
C GLY A 227 -3.71 3.00 -8.87
N GLY A 228 -3.84 4.09 -9.62
CA GLY A 228 -4.38 5.38 -9.15
C GLY A 228 -4.16 6.52 -10.15
N ILE A 229 -4.34 7.77 -9.70
CA ILE A 229 -4.38 8.94 -10.59
C ILE A 229 -2.97 9.52 -10.79
N GLN A 230 -2.57 9.69 -12.06
CA GLN A 230 -1.26 10.24 -12.40
C GLN A 230 -1.13 11.72 -11.98
N GLY A 231 -0.08 12.06 -11.25
CA GLY A 231 0.08 13.39 -10.67
C GLY A 231 -0.67 13.62 -9.35
N ASP A 232 -1.28 12.59 -8.75
CA ASP A 232 -1.52 12.60 -7.31
C ASP A 232 -0.18 12.42 -6.57
N SER A 233 0.03 13.19 -5.51
CA SER A 233 1.27 13.15 -4.71
C SER A 233 1.33 11.96 -3.76
N SER A 234 0.35 11.05 -3.81
CA SER A 234 0.17 9.98 -2.82
C SER A 234 1.24 8.90 -2.84
N ILE A 235 1.99 8.74 -3.94
CA ILE A 235 2.61 7.43 -4.25
C ILE A 235 4.14 7.41 -4.23
N CYS A 236 4.84 8.53 -4.33
CA CYS A 236 6.32 8.51 -4.37
C CYS A 236 6.92 8.38 -2.94
N GLY A 237 7.80 7.39 -2.66
CA GLY A 237 8.11 7.01 -1.26
C GLY A 237 9.45 6.36 -0.89
N MET A 238 10.50 6.49 -1.70
CA MET A 238 11.68 5.60 -1.68
C MET A 238 12.79 5.93 -0.66
N GLU A 239 12.49 5.89 0.64
CA GLU A 239 13.50 5.67 1.71
C GLU A 239 14.47 4.51 1.36
N PRO A 240 15.79 4.69 1.06
CA PRO A 240 16.69 3.54 1.04
C PRO A 240 16.76 2.94 2.45
N THR A 241 16.41 1.67 2.60
CA THR A 241 16.52 0.98 3.89
C THR A 241 17.99 0.77 4.25
N ASP A 242 18.39 1.32 5.40
CA ASP A 242 19.73 1.16 5.98
C ASP A 242 20.05 -0.33 6.15
N ASN A 243 21.23 -0.76 5.69
CA ASN A 243 21.57 -2.17 5.50
C ASN A 243 21.77 -2.87 6.86
N ARG A 244 20.70 -3.41 7.46
CA ARG A 244 20.76 -4.05 8.79
C ARG A 244 20.06 -5.41 8.86
N SER A 245 20.91 -6.43 8.86
CA SER A 245 20.73 -7.80 9.35
C SER A 245 19.57 -8.64 8.81
N THR A 246 19.95 -9.70 8.10
CA THR A 246 19.14 -10.91 7.85
C THR A 246 19.03 -11.79 9.10
N ASP A 247 18.58 -11.23 10.23
CA ASP A 247 18.35 -11.99 11.46
C ASP A 247 17.09 -12.86 11.37
N LYS A 248 17.26 -14.07 10.85
CA LYS A 248 16.23 -15.12 10.79
C LYS A 248 15.89 -15.68 12.18
N ASN A 249 15.24 -14.89 13.03
CA ASN A 249 14.62 -15.40 14.26
C ASN A 249 13.16 -15.79 14.01
N VAL A 250 12.98 -17.03 13.56
CA VAL A 250 11.67 -17.71 13.52
C VAL A 250 11.14 -17.82 14.96
N ILE A 251 10.13 -17.03 15.31
CA ILE A 251 9.40 -17.20 16.58
C ILE A 251 8.53 -18.46 16.45
N GLN A 252 9.14 -19.60 16.74
CA GLN A 252 8.50 -20.90 16.72
C GLN A 252 7.57 -21.03 17.94
N VAL A 253 6.32 -20.57 17.82
CA VAL A 253 5.32 -20.66 18.89
C VAL A 253 5.01 -22.13 19.18
N HIS A 254 5.57 -22.64 20.28
CA HIS A 254 5.40 -24.03 20.72
C HIS A 254 4.02 -24.26 21.33
N SER A 255 3.03 -24.63 20.51
CA SER A 255 1.81 -25.28 21.00
C SER A 255 2.12 -26.72 21.44
N LYS A 256 2.08 -26.95 22.75
CA LYS A 256 2.27 -28.30 23.33
C LYS A 256 1.02 -29.16 23.10
N THR A 257 1.07 -30.05 22.12
CA THR A 257 0.10 -31.15 22.01
C THR A 257 0.42 -32.24 23.04
N ILE A 258 -0.53 -32.55 23.92
CA ILE A 258 -0.48 -33.71 24.82
C ILE A 258 -1.02 -34.93 24.07
N THR A 259 -0.30 -36.05 24.09
CA THR A 259 -0.65 -37.29 23.38
C THR A 259 -1.09 -38.42 24.32
N SER A 260 -2.22 -39.07 24.01
CA SER A 260 -2.64 -40.36 24.60
C SER A 260 -3.76 -41.01 23.77
N GLY A 261 -3.66 -42.31 23.46
CA GLY A 261 -4.53 -43.06 22.53
C GLY A 261 -3.97 -43.07 21.10
N GLN A 262 -3.76 -44.19 20.37
CA GLN A 262 -4.42 -45.51 20.31
C GLN A 262 -5.92 -45.39 19.98
N SER A 263 -6.46 -45.94 18.87
CA SER A 263 -5.87 -46.73 17.75
C SER A 263 -6.74 -46.58 16.46
N GLU A 264 -6.65 -47.29 15.31
CA GLU A 264 -5.92 -48.50 14.88
C GLU A 264 -5.71 -48.54 13.33
N LYS A 265 -5.79 -49.74 12.70
CA LYS A 265 -5.92 -50.10 11.26
C LYS A 265 -6.84 -51.34 11.17
N PRO A 266 -7.36 -51.81 10.00
CA PRO A 266 -6.89 -51.68 8.62
C PRO A 266 -7.91 -50.85 7.77
N SER A 267 -8.24 -51.00 6.47
CA SER A 267 -8.05 -52.05 5.44
C SER A 267 -8.10 -51.48 4.00
N GLN A 268 -7.70 -52.30 3.02
CA GLN A 268 -8.16 -52.24 1.62
C GLN A 268 -9.12 -53.42 1.34
N PRO A 269 -9.81 -53.42 0.19
CA PRO A 269 -9.47 -54.48 -0.79
C PRO A 269 -9.30 -53.98 -2.23
N ASN A 270 -8.61 -54.77 -3.05
CA ASN A 270 -8.53 -54.61 -4.50
C ASN A 270 -9.85 -54.98 -5.18
N ILE A 271 -10.14 -54.35 -6.32
CA ILE A 271 -10.86 -54.99 -7.44
C ILE A 271 -10.04 -54.76 -8.71
N GLN A 272 -9.75 -55.84 -9.43
CA GLN A 272 -9.29 -55.79 -10.82
C GLN A 272 -10.46 -56.13 -11.74
N THR A 273 -10.68 -55.30 -12.76
CA THR A 273 -11.34 -55.70 -14.01
C THR A 273 -10.69 -54.93 -15.17
N SER A 274 -10.75 -55.49 -16.37
CA SER A 274 -9.85 -55.10 -17.46
C SER A 274 -10.55 -55.08 -18.83
N GLN A 275 -9.81 -54.57 -19.83
CA GLN A 275 -10.04 -54.60 -21.28
C GLN A 275 -10.75 -53.39 -21.92
N SER A 276 -9.98 -52.71 -22.79
CA SER A 276 -10.27 -52.24 -24.18
C SER A 276 -11.67 -51.71 -24.55
N THR A 277 -11.83 -50.64 -25.35
CA THR A 277 -10.91 -49.90 -26.25
C THR A 277 -11.46 -48.47 -26.40
N GLU A 278 -10.72 -47.42 -26.78
CA GLU A 278 -10.18 -47.17 -28.14
C GLU A 278 -9.10 -46.06 -28.13
N ARG A 279 -8.42 -45.82 -29.26
CA ARG A 279 -7.36 -44.80 -29.38
C ARG A 279 -7.81 -43.56 -30.15
N LEU A 280 -7.57 -42.38 -29.59
CA LEU A 280 -7.28 -41.16 -30.35
C LEU A 280 -6.01 -40.50 -29.79
N GLN A 281 -4.86 -40.85 -30.37
CA GLN A 281 -3.57 -40.22 -30.05
C GLN A 281 -3.34 -39.00 -30.96
N THR A 282 -3.84 -37.84 -30.56
CA THR A 282 -3.42 -36.56 -31.13
C THR A 282 -2.05 -36.17 -30.56
N GLN A 283 -0.98 -36.59 -31.23
CA GLN A 283 0.38 -36.09 -30.95
C GLN A 283 0.52 -34.63 -31.38
N SER A 284 0.17 -33.68 -30.51
CA SER A 284 0.64 -32.31 -30.63
C SER A 284 2.12 -32.26 -30.23
N VAL A 285 2.99 -32.05 -31.21
CA VAL A 285 4.42 -31.88 -30.97
C VAL A 285 4.65 -30.63 -30.12
N ILE A 286 5.17 -30.79 -28.91
CA ILE A 286 5.65 -29.67 -28.09
C ILE A 286 6.91 -29.13 -28.76
N GLN A 287 6.73 -28.17 -29.68
CA GLN A 287 7.83 -27.31 -30.07
C GLN A 287 8.25 -26.49 -28.85
N ILE A 288 9.53 -26.61 -28.49
CA ILE A 288 10.13 -25.77 -27.44
C ILE A 288 10.24 -24.36 -28.03
N GLY A 289 9.20 -23.56 -27.78
CA GLY A 289 9.06 -22.20 -28.27
C GLY A 289 10.20 -21.31 -27.78
N GLN A 290 10.65 -20.41 -28.66
CA GLN A 290 11.78 -19.51 -28.41
C GLN A 290 11.41 -18.43 -27.38
N LYS A 291 12.42 -17.88 -26.67
CA LYS A 291 12.23 -16.69 -25.82
C LYS A 291 11.62 -15.54 -26.64
N PRO A 292 10.66 -14.78 -26.08
CA PRO A 292 9.78 -13.92 -26.86
C PRO A 292 10.45 -12.64 -27.37
N GLN A 293 10.38 -12.42 -28.69
CA GLN A 293 10.65 -11.10 -29.30
C GLN A 293 9.47 -10.11 -29.09
N ASN A 294 8.29 -10.60 -28.71
CA ASN A 294 7.09 -9.78 -28.51
C ASN A 294 7.19 -8.84 -27.31
N GLU A 295 7.74 -9.28 -26.18
CA GLU A 295 7.81 -8.48 -24.93
C GLU A 295 8.60 -7.18 -25.12
N GLN A 296 9.76 -7.25 -25.78
CA GLN A 296 10.55 -6.07 -26.10
C GLN A 296 9.81 -5.14 -27.07
N THR A 297 9.11 -5.71 -28.06
CA THR A 297 8.30 -4.97 -29.04
C THR A 297 7.11 -4.24 -28.38
N GLU A 298 6.47 -4.85 -27.38
CA GLU A 298 5.44 -4.19 -26.58
C GLU A 298 6.00 -3.12 -25.64
N LYS A 299 7.13 -3.40 -24.95
CA LYS A 299 7.80 -2.38 -24.12
C LYS A 299 8.15 -1.15 -24.96
N GLN A 300 8.69 -1.34 -26.18
CA GLN A 300 8.98 -0.26 -27.11
C GLN A 300 7.71 0.56 -27.47
N LYS A 301 6.58 -0.11 -27.76
CA LYS A 301 5.29 0.56 -28.06
C LYS A 301 4.76 1.36 -26.86
N ARG A 302 4.77 0.80 -25.65
CA ARG A 302 4.33 1.48 -24.42
C ARG A 302 5.22 2.68 -24.11
N ILE A 303 6.54 2.52 -24.21
CA ILE A 303 7.52 3.61 -24.08
C ILE A 303 7.17 4.78 -25.00
N THR A 304 6.84 4.54 -26.28
CA THR A 304 6.57 5.64 -27.22
C THR A 304 5.27 6.43 -26.98
N GLN A 305 4.36 5.95 -26.13
CA GLN A 305 3.10 6.65 -25.85
C GLN A 305 3.31 7.77 -24.82
N LYS A 306 2.46 8.80 -24.89
CA LYS A 306 2.38 9.85 -23.86
C LYS A 306 1.42 9.37 -22.75
N PRO A 307 1.75 9.55 -21.46
CA PRO A 307 0.83 9.32 -20.35
C PRO A 307 -0.51 10.02 -20.58
N SER A 308 -1.61 9.37 -20.18
CA SER A 308 -2.93 9.98 -20.28
C SER A 308 -3.02 11.18 -19.31
N GLU A 309 -2.98 12.39 -19.86
CA GLU A 309 -3.19 13.65 -19.11
C GLU A 309 -4.68 13.89 -18.77
N SER A 310 -5.52 12.85 -18.87
CA SER A 310 -6.93 12.88 -18.49
C SER A 310 -7.07 12.95 -16.97
N LEU A 311 -7.30 14.17 -16.46
CA LEU A 311 -7.55 14.43 -15.04
C LEU A 311 -8.62 13.47 -14.49
N GLY A 312 -8.24 12.68 -13.49
CA GLY A 312 -9.15 11.78 -12.77
C GLY A 312 -9.19 10.33 -13.28
N THR A 313 -8.47 9.97 -14.34
CA THR A 313 -8.39 8.56 -14.77
C THR A 313 -7.41 7.77 -13.89
N VAL A 314 -7.84 6.58 -13.44
CA VAL A 314 -6.99 5.61 -12.72
C VAL A 314 -6.15 4.83 -13.73
N ILE A 315 -4.82 4.98 -13.64
CA ILE A 315 -3.82 4.17 -14.35
C ILE A 315 -3.48 2.96 -13.48
N PHE A 316 -3.42 1.77 -14.08
CA PHE A 316 -3.02 0.54 -13.40
C PHE A 316 -1.63 0.11 -13.86
N VAL A 317 -0.74 -0.22 -12.93
CA VAL A 317 0.66 -0.61 -13.23
C VAL A 317 0.75 -1.91 -14.04
N LEU A 318 -0.27 -2.76 -13.97
CA LEU A 318 -0.36 -4.01 -14.75
C LEU A 318 -1.37 -3.90 -15.91
N GLY A 319 -1.93 -2.69 -16.14
CA GLY A 319 -2.99 -2.39 -17.09
C GLY A 319 -4.39 -2.86 -16.64
N ARG A 320 -5.44 -2.08 -16.95
CA ARG A 320 -6.86 -2.43 -16.68
C ARG A 320 -7.36 -3.48 -17.69
N THR A 321 -6.75 -4.66 -17.66
CA THR A 321 -6.96 -5.78 -18.59
C THR A 321 -7.11 -7.11 -17.85
N GLU A 322 -7.64 -8.14 -18.50
CA GLU A 322 -7.71 -9.52 -17.98
C GLU A 322 -6.33 -10.03 -17.49
N ASN A 323 -5.29 -9.89 -18.31
CA ASN A 323 -3.93 -10.26 -17.92
C ASN A 323 -3.40 -9.42 -16.73
N GLY A 324 -3.74 -8.13 -16.68
CA GLY A 324 -3.39 -7.26 -15.54
C GLY A 324 -4.05 -7.68 -14.24
N ALA A 325 -5.33 -8.06 -14.30
CA ALA A 325 -6.09 -8.59 -13.17
C ALA A 325 -5.55 -9.95 -12.70
N GLN A 326 -5.23 -10.86 -13.64
CA GLN A 326 -4.61 -12.16 -13.35
C GLN A 326 -3.30 -11.99 -12.58
N ARG A 327 -2.41 -11.10 -13.06
CA ARG A 327 -1.12 -10.80 -12.42
C ARG A 327 -1.27 -10.13 -11.06
N LEU A 328 -2.26 -9.24 -10.90
CA LEU A 328 -2.56 -8.63 -9.62
C LEU A 328 -3.09 -9.66 -8.60
N ALA A 329 -3.95 -10.60 -9.03
CA ALA A 329 -4.39 -11.71 -8.20
C ALA A 329 -3.22 -12.62 -7.77
N ASN A 330 -2.26 -12.89 -8.67
CA ASN A 330 -1.04 -13.62 -8.35
C ASN A 330 -0.20 -12.91 -7.27
N ILE A 331 -0.02 -11.59 -7.37
CA ILE A 331 0.71 -10.77 -6.38
C ILE A 331 0.01 -10.83 -5.01
N TYR A 332 -1.31 -10.61 -4.96
CA TYR A 332 -2.07 -10.72 -3.72
C TYR A 332 -1.96 -12.13 -3.14
N ASN A 333 -2.22 -13.19 -3.91
CA ASN A 333 -2.12 -14.57 -3.45
C ASN A 333 -0.72 -14.92 -2.93
N TYR A 334 0.35 -14.42 -3.57
CA TYR A 334 1.73 -14.58 -3.09
C TYR A 334 1.93 -13.93 -1.71
N LEU A 335 1.53 -12.66 -1.55
CA LEU A 335 1.68 -11.92 -0.29
C LEU A 335 0.80 -12.48 0.84
N ILE A 336 -0.42 -12.89 0.53
CA ILE A 336 -1.36 -13.51 1.48
C ILE A 336 -0.76 -14.79 2.07
N ASN A 337 -0.20 -15.66 1.22
CA ASN A 337 0.47 -16.88 1.67
C ASN A 337 1.77 -16.58 2.42
N LYS A 338 2.59 -15.62 1.94
CA LYS A 338 3.89 -15.27 2.53
C LYS A 338 3.77 -14.65 3.93
N TYR A 339 2.71 -13.88 4.19
CA TYR A 339 2.48 -13.17 5.46
C TYR A 339 1.28 -13.70 6.27
N CYS A 340 0.69 -14.82 5.83
CA CYS A 340 -0.39 -15.56 6.49
C CYS A 340 -1.64 -14.70 6.81
N TYR A 341 -2.05 -13.84 5.87
CA TYR A 341 -3.26 -13.01 6.02
C TYR A 341 -4.54 -13.84 6.07
N SER A 342 -5.49 -13.41 6.90
CA SER A 342 -6.82 -14.04 6.94
C SER A 342 -7.70 -13.57 5.78
N CYS A 343 -8.57 -14.46 5.28
CA CYS A 343 -9.54 -14.13 4.23
C CYS A 343 -10.38 -12.88 4.57
N PHE A 344 -10.67 -12.63 5.85
CA PHE A 344 -11.38 -11.44 6.34
C PHE A 344 -10.63 -10.13 6.09
N GLU A 345 -9.32 -10.10 6.35
CA GLU A 345 -8.48 -8.93 6.06
C GLU A 345 -8.38 -8.70 4.56
N VAL A 346 -8.22 -9.78 3.79
CA VAL A 346 -8.13 -9.72 2.33
C VAL A 346 -9.43 -9.21 1.69
N ARG A 347 -10.60 -9.68 2.15
CA ARG A 347 -11.90 -9.15 1.69
C ARG A 347 -11.97 -7.63 1.84
N LYS A 348 -11.61 -7.11 3.02
CA LYS A 348 -11.62 -5.67 3.29
C LYS A 348 -10.61 -4.89 2.45
N CYS A 349 -9.40 -5.43 2.29
CA CYS A 349 -8.36 -4.87 1.43
C CYS A 349 -8.85 -4.73 -0.02
N ILE A 350 -9.36 -5.82 -0.60
CA ILE A 350 -9.71 -5.89 -2.02
C ILE A 350 -10.96 -5.06 -2.34
N MET A 351 -11.99 -5.12 -1.49
CA MET A 351 -13.22 -4.33 -1.71
C MET A 351 -12.99 -2.81 -1.54
N GLN A 352 -12.08 -2.41 -0.66
CA GLN A 352 -11.66 -1.01 -0.54
C GLN A 352 -10.89 -0.56 -1.80
N ALA A 353 -9.91 -1.34 -2.25
CA ALA A 353 -9.13 -1.03 -3.45
C ALA A 353 -10.04 -0.91 -4.69
N ILE A 354 -10.99 -1.82 -4.88
CA ILE A 354 -11.99 -1.80 -5.97
C ILE A 354 -12.83 -0.52 -5.93
N SER A 355 -13.25 -0.08 -4.73
CA SER A 355 -13.96 1.18 -4.52
C SER A 355 -13.11 2.40 -4.87
N ASP A 356 -11.88 2.49 -4.37
CA ASP A 356 -11.00 3.65 -4.58
C ASP A 356 -10.47 3.75 -6.01
N TRP A 357 -10.41 2.61 -6.74
CA TRP A 357 -10.12 2.54 -8.17
C TRP A 357 -11.32 2.81 -9.09
N GLY A 358 -12.54 2.91 -8.53
CA GLY A 358 -13.77 3.04 -9.33
C GLY A 358 -13.95 1.91 -10.33
N ILE A 359 -13.75 0.66 -9.88
CA ILE A 359 -14.01 -0.55 -10.67
C ILE A 359 -15.44 -1.03 -10.41
N LYS A 360 -16.15 -1.41 -11.48
CA LYS A 360 -17.50 -1.97 -11.42
C LYS A 360 -17.50 -3.50 -11.41
N THR A 361 -18.50 -4.09 -10.77
CA THR A 361 -18.68 -5.54 -10.65
C THR A 361 -19.01 -6.22 -11.98
N ASN A 362 -19.36 -5.44 -13.01
CA ASN A 362 -19.54 -5.92 -14.38
C ASN A 362 -18.27 -5.91 -15.24
N GLU A 363 -17.12 -5.45 -14.72
CA GLU A 363 -15.87 -5.43 -15.48
C GLU A 363 -15.16 -6.80 -15.52
N VAL A 364 -14.50 -7.08 -16.64
CA VAL A 364 -13.62 -8.25 -16.78
C VAL A 364 -12.48 -8.20 -15.76
N PHE A 365 -11.91 -7.01 -15.51
CA PHE A 365 -10.84 -6.82 -14.51
C PHE A 365 -11.30 -7.21 -13.10
N PHE A 366 -12.49 -6.78 -12.68
CA PHE A 366 -13.10 -7.18 -11.41
C PHE A 366 -13.28 -8.70 -11.34
N THR A 367 -13.91 -9.27 -12.37
CA THR A 367 -14.29 -10.68 -12.39
C THR A 367 -13.06 -11.59 -12.27
N VAL A 368 -12.01 -11.33 -13.06
CA VAL A 368 -10.76 -12.10 -13.04
C VAL A 368 -10.01 -11.94 -11.72
N LEU A 369 -9.81 -10.69 -11.26
CA LEU A 369 -9.10 -10.40 -10.01
C LEU A 369 -9.74 -11.13 -8.82
N VAL A 370 -11.06 -11.07 -8.71
CA VAL A 370 -11.78 -11.67 -7.58
C VAL A 370 -11.86 -13.20 -7.69
N VAL A 371 -12.12 -13.76 -8.88
CA VAL A 371 -12.22 -15.23 -9.06
C VAL A 371 -10.89 -15.92 -8.72
N ASP A 372 -9.74 -15.41 -9.18
CA ASP A 372 -8.45 -16.05 -8.91
C ASP A 372 -7.91 -15.81 -7.50
N LEU A 373 -8.30 -14.71 -6.85
CA LEU A 373 -8.03 -14.47 -5.44
C LEU A 373 -8.73 -15.51 -4.55
N ILE A 374 -10.00 -15.81 -4.81
CA ILE A 374 -10.82 -16.68 -3.96
C ILE A 374 -10.80 -18.15 -4.37
N LYS A 375 -10.11 -18.50 -5.47
CA LYS A 375 -10.08 -19.83 -6.10
C LYS A 375 -9.75 -21.00 -5.15
N ASN A 376 -8.94 -20.72 -4.12
CA ASN A 376 -8.50 -21.69 -3.12
C ASN A 376 -9.13 -21.46 -1.74
N TRP A 377 -10.11 -20.55 -1.62
CA TRP A 377 -10.79 -20.25 -0.36
C TRP A 377 -11.85 -21.30 -0.04
N LYS A 378 -12.15 -21.46 1.25
CA LYS A 378 -13.29 -22.27 1.69
C LYS A 378 -14.60 -21.62 1.28
N ALA A 379 -15.64 -22.43 1.05
CA ALA A 379 -16.98 -21.95 0.74
C ALA A 379 -17.53 -20.92 1.75
N GLU A 380 -17.22 -21.05 3.04
CA GLU A 380 -17.60 -20.08 4.08
C GLU A 380 -17.02 -18.67 3.83
N ASP A 381 -15.76 -18.57 3.41
CA ASP A 381 -15.07 -17.31 3.11
C ASP A 381 -15.48 -16.72 1.76
N VAL A 382 -15.85 -17.57 0.79
CA VAL A 382 -16.37 -17.11 -0.50
C VAL A 382 -17.80 -16.58 -0.37
N ILE A 383 -18.66 -17.24 0.41
CA ILE A 383 -20.00 -16.71 0.76
C ILE A 383 -19.88 -15.35 1.46
N ALA A 384 -18.85 -15.15 2.29
CA ALA A 384 -18.56 -13.85 2.88
C ALA A 384 -18.09 -12.82 1.84
N MET A 385 -17.25 -13.19 0.86
CA MET A 385 -16.83 -12.27 -0.22
C MET A 385 -18.02 -11.86 -1.09
N ILE A 386 -18.87 -12.82 -1.48
CA ILE A 386 -20.09 -12.59 -2.26
C ILE A 386 -21.02 -11.58 -1.56
N LYS A 387 -21.13 -11.61 -0.23
CA LYS A 387 -21.92 -10.62 0.53
C LYS A 387 -21.34 -9.21 0.44
N GLU A 388 -20.01 -9.06 0.57
CA GLU A 388 -19.35 -7.76 0.41
C GLU A 388 -19.53 -7.22 -1.02
N ILE A 389 -19.46 -8.08 -2.04
CA ILE A 389 -19.72 -7.71 -3.45
C ILE A 389 -21.15 -7.22 -3.64
N ILE A 390 -22.16 -7.93 -3.12
CA ILE A 390 -23.57 -7.52 -3.20
C ILE A 390 -23.78 -6.17 -2.52
N MET A 391 -23.23 -5.95 -1.32
CA MET A 391 -23.30 -4.67 -0.61
C MET A 391 -22.58 -3.53 -1.35
N TYR A 392 -21.54 -3.85 -2.12
CA TYR A 392 -20.84 -2.88 -2.97
C TYR A 392 -21.67 -2.49 -4.20
N THR A 393 -22.18 -3.46 -4.97
CA THR A 393 -23.03 -3.18 -6.15
C THR A 393 -24.29 -2.39 -5.78
N ASP A 394 -24.95 -2.73 -4.67
CA ASP A 394 -26.11 -2.02 -4.13
C ASP A 394 -25.78 -0.55 -3.80
N ARG A 395 -24.67 -0.31 -3.08
CA ARG A 395 -24.27 1.04 -2.65
C ARG A 395 -23.74 1.93 -3.78
N TYR A 396 -22.94 1.39 -4.70
CA TYR A 396 -22.13 2.20 -5.62
C TYR A 396 -22.58 2.15 -7.09
N GLU A 397 -23.36 1.16 -7.52
CA GLU A 397 -23.71 0.99 -8.94
C GLU A 397 -25.16 1.32 -9.28
N THR A 398 -25.98 1.71 -8.29
CA THR A 398 -27.32 2.31 -8.47
C THR A 398 -28.27 1.49 -9.35
N TYR A 399 -28.50 0.24 -8.95
CA TYR A 399 -29.40 -0.67 -9.64
C TYR A 399 -30.55 -1.11 -8.72
N GLN A 400 -31.79 -1.00 -9.21
CA GLN A 400 -32.97 -1.55 -8.52
C GLN A 400 -33.20 -3.00 -8.98
N TRP A 401 -32.62 -3.95 -8.23
CA TRP A 401 -32.66 -5.37 -8.55
C TRP A 401 -33.91 -6.07 -7.98
N GLU A 402 -34.83 -6.52 -8.84
CA GLU A 402 -35.84 -7.53 -8.44
C GLU A 402 -35.28 -8.96 -8.49
N GLN A 403 -34.21 -9.18 -9.25
CA GLN A 403 -33.47 -10.45 -9.38
C GLN A 403 -31.96 -10.16 -9.49
N TYR A 404 -31.12 -11.17 -9.23
CA TYR A 404 -29.67 -11.00 -9.28
C TYR A 404 -29.17 -10.60 -10.69
N PRO A 405 -28.13 -9.73 -10.78
CA PRO A 405 -27.56 -9.26 -12.04
C PRO A 405 -26.98 -10.39 -12.89
N ASP A 406 -27.02 -10.28 -14.22
CA ASP A 406 -26.35 -11.25 -15.11
C ASP A 406 -24.85 -11.41 -14.81
N HIS A 407 -24.14 -10.32 -14.50
CA HIS A 407 -22.72 -10.40 -14.15
C HIS A 407 -22.47 -11.08 -12.79
N VAL A 408 -23.40 -10.92 -11.83
CA VAL A 408 -23.38 -11.63 -10.53
C VAL A 408 -23.79 -13.09 -10.69
N ASN A 409 -24.78 -13.39 -11.54
CA ASN A 409 -25.18 -14.76 -11.90
C ASN A 409 -24.04 -15.49 -12.62
N ASN A 410 -23.30 -14.81 -13.49
CA ASN A 410 -22.09 -15.34 -14.13
C ASN A 410 -20.97 -15.56 -13.10
N PHE A 411 -20.76 -14.63 -12.16
CA PHE A 411 -19.80 -14.80 -11.07
C PHE A 411 -20.17 -16.00 -10.16
N PHE A 412 -21.44 -16.12 -9.77
CA PHE A 412 -21.97 -17.30 -9.05
C PHE A 412 -21.77 -18.58 -9.86
N SER A 413 -22.05 -18.56 -11.16
CA SER A 413 -21.91 -19.74 -12.04
C SER A 413 -20.45 -20.17 -12.17
N LEU A 414 -19.52 -19.23 -12.37
CA LEU A 414 -18.08 -19.47 -12.37
C LEU A 414 -17.61 -20.03 -11.02
N PHE A 415 -18.04 -19.45 -9.90
CA PHE A 415 -17.72 -19.95 -8.56
C PHE A 415 -18.26 -21.38 -8.35
N VAL A 416 -19.51 -21.65 -8.70
CA VAL A 416 -20.15 -22.98 -8.59
C VAL A 416 -19.40 -24.00 -9.45
N LEU A 417 -19.03 -23.65 -10.69
CA LEU A 417 -18.24 -24.51 -11.57
C LEU A 417 -16.85 -24.79 -10.97
N PHE A 418 -16.09 -23.76 -10.61
CA PHE A 418 -14.73 -23.93 -10.07
C PHE A 418 -14.70 -24.61 -8.70
N THR A 419 -15.75 -24.52 -7.89
CA THR A 419 -15.74 -25.06 -6.52
C THR A 419 -16.34 -26.46 -6.43
N LEU A 420 -17.34 -26.81 -7.26
CA LEU A 420 -17.88 -28.17 -7.28
C LEU A 420 -17.03 -29.13 -8.12
N PHE A 421 -16.56 -28.74 -9.30
CA PHE A 421 -15.78 -29.62 -10.18
C PHE A 421 -14.31 -29.82 -9.76
N ASN A 422 -13.84 -29.12 -8.71
CA ASN A 422 -12.55 -29.41 -8.06
C ASN A 422 -12.71 -30.14 -6.71
N TYR A 423 -13.94 -30.55 -6.35
CA TYR A 423 -14.27 -31.33 -5.14
C TYR A 423 -14.87 -32.71 -5.45
N ILE A 424 -14.87 -33.12 -6.73
CA ILE A 424 -15.33 -34.41 -7.27
C ILE A 424 -14.18 -35.06 -8.04
#